data_AF-A0A0N1C073-F1
#
_entry.id   AF-A0A0N1C073-F1
#
_cell.length_a   1.000
_cell.length_b   1.000
_cell.length_c   1.000
_cell.angle_alpha   90.00
_cell.angle_beta   90.00
_cell.angle_gamma   90.00
#
_symmetry.space_group_name_H-M   'P 1'
#
loop_
_entity.id
_entity.type
_entity.pdbx_description
1 polymer ?
#
loop_
_entity_poly.entity_id
_entity_poly.type
_entity_poly.pdbx_seq_one_letter_code
_entity_poly.pdbx_strand_id
1 'polypeptide(L)'
;MTETRATSLWEALAAGNIWWPSYKPGRDTVLSWRHAAAILMRDIDPQPIFAALPAVFGEFYDLSAAEVREQLPVPDGQLLWPAWLESWVGHFDHWHDPVRQLVEQHCITPDARVIAGMLARLDGAAFCDFVLQAYERAGILGSLHGAPTGDDLLPIVQTIANAAPFERLSYGLYQRFCSELNQEAEPPLTQMSGLDFDWAGNPNIFGGDVT
;
A
#
# COMPACT_ATOMS: atom_id res chain seq x y z
N MET A 1 20.18 -23.19 35.48
CA MET A 1 18.73 -22.88 35.39
C MET A 1 18.61 -21.67 34.50
N THR A 2 18.20 -21.87 33.25
CA THR A 2 17.97 -20.79 32.28
C THR A 2 16.56 -20.28 32.53
N GLU A 3 16.42 -19.03 32.99
CA GLU A 3 15.13 -18.37 33.08
C GLU A 3 14.51 -18.30 31.68
N THR A 4 13.41 -19.02 31.48
CA THR A 4 12.55 -18.82 30.32
C THR A 4 11.92 -17.45 30.48
N ARG A 5 12.54 -16.42 29.88
CA ARG A 5 11.93 -15.09 29.77
C ARG A 5 10.57 -15.29 29.12
N ALA A 6 9.50 -15.02 29.86
CA ALA A 6 8.16 -15.09 29.30
C ALA A 6 8.05 -14.02 28.21
N THR A 7 8.17 -14.44 26.95
CA THR A 7 7.89 -13.59 25.80
C THR A 7 6.45 -13.12 25.91
N SER A 8 6.22 -11.81 25.81
CA SER A 8 4.87 -11.28 25.87
C SER A 8 4.03 -11.83 24.72
N LEU A 9 2.70 -11.93 24.90
CA LEU A 9 1.79 -12.33 23.81
C LEU A 9 1.99 -11.45 22.57
N TRP A 10 2.26 -10.16 22.77
CA TRP A 10 2.50 -9.20 21.69
C TRP A 10 3.75 -9.54 20.87
N GLU A 11 4.87 -9.81 21.55
CA GLU A 11 6.10 -10.25 20.89
C GLU A 11 5.91 -11.60 20.19
N ALA A 12 5.13 -12.51 20.76
CA ALA A 12 4.81 -13.79 20.15
C ALA A 12 3.96 -13.65 18.89
N LEU A 13 3.00 -12.71 18.85
CA LEU A 13 2.19 -12.42 17.68
C LEU A 13 2.98 -11.70 16.56
N ALA A 14 3.96 -10.88 16.95
CA ALA A 14 4.83 -10.16 16.02
C ALA A 14 5.93 -11.05 15.41
N ALA A 15 6.44 -12.00 16.17
CA ALA A 15 7.56 -12.85 15.78
C ALA A 15 7.25 -13.64 14.51
N GLY A 16 8.04 -13.40 13.45
CA GLY A 16 7.89 -14.09 12.17
C GLY A 16 6.66 -13.68 11.35
N ASN A 17 5.79 -12.80 11.87
CA ASN A 17 4.63 -12.34 11.14
C ASN A 17 5.02 -11.23 10.16
N ILE A 18 5.01 -11.56 8.87
CA ILE A 18 5.37 -10.65 7.78
C ILE A 18 4.37 -9.50 7.63
N TRP A 19 3.10 -9.74 7.95
CA TRP A 19 2.02 -8.76 7.94
C TRP A 19 2.10 -7.77 9.09
N TRP A 20 2.96 -8.04 10.08
CA TRP A 20 3.09 -7.19 11.25
C TRP A 20 3.56 -5.78 10.85
N PRO A 21 2.83 -4.71 11.22
CA PRO A 21 3.20 -3.36 10.87
C PRO A 21 4.53 -2.98 11.52
N SER A 22 5.38 -2.30 10.79
CA SER A 22 6.64 -1.77 11.31
C SER A 22 6.35 -0.56 12.18
N TYR A 23 6.07 -0.80 13.48
CA TYR A 23 5.78 0.26 14.46
C TYR A 23 6.70 1.47 14.28
N LYS A 24 6.16 2.54 13.69
CA LYS A 24 6.78 3.85 13.67
C LYS A 24 6.10 4.69 14.77
N PRO A 25 6.82 5.07 15.85
CA PRO A 25 6.27 5.94 16.88
C PRO A 25 5.64 7.20 16.26
N GLY A 26 4.35 7.44 16.51
CA GLY A 26 3.60 8.57 15.96
C GLY A 26 2.84 8.30 14.64
N ARG A 27 3.04 7.13 14.02
CA ARG A 27 2.26 6.64 12.87
C ARG A 27 1.32 5.52 13.33
N ASP A 28 1.90 4.41 13.81
CA ASP A 28 1.08 3.24 14.14
C ASP A 28 0.61 3.27 15.61
N THR A 29 -0.70 3.31 15.83
CA THR A 29 -1.28 3.08 17.17
C THR A 29 -1.13 1.61 17.56
N VAL A 30 -0.80 1.33 18.84
CA VAL A 30 -0.60 -0.05 19.36
C VAL A 30 -1.86 -0.91 19.24
N LEU A 31 -3.04 -0.30 19.10
CA LEU A 31 -4.32 -0.97 18.86
C LEU A 31 -4.92 -0.57 17.50
N SER A 32 -4.09 -0.43 16.46
CA SER A 32 -4.57 -0.11 15.12
C SER A 32 -5.26 -1.31 14.45
N TRP A 33 -6.14 -1.01 13.49
CA TRP A 33 -6.77 -2.02 12.65
C TRP A 33 -5.72 -2.86 11.88
N ARG A 34 -4.54 -2.28 11.58
CA ARG A 34 -3.42 -2.96 10.92
C ARG A 34 -2.87 -4.10 11.77
N HIS A 35 -2.80 -3.92 13.09
CA HIS A 35 -2.41 -5.01 14.00
C HIS A 35 -3.46 -6.11 14.04
N ALA A 36 -4.75 -5.75 14.07
CA ALA A 36 -5.84 -6.74 14.01
C ALA A 36 -5.79 -7.54 12.69
N ALA A 37 -5.62 -6.86 11.56
CA ALA A 37 -5.45 -7.49 10.25
C ALA A 37 -4.22 -8.40 10.22
N ALA A 38 -3.07 -7.95 10.72
CA ALA A 38 -1.85 -8.75 10.80
C ALA A 38 -2.02 -10.02 11.65
N ILE A 39 -2.77 -9.95 12.75
CA ILE A 39 -3.06 -11.12 13.60
C ILE A 39 -3.96 -12.10 12.83
N LEU A 40 -5.02 -11.62 12.19
CA LEU A 40 -5.97 -12.45 11.43
C LEU A 40 -5.32 -13.07 10.18
N MET A 41 -4.35 -12.38 9.58
CA MET A 41 -3.63 -12.83 8.39
C MET A 41 -2.33 -13.57 8.68
N ARG A 42 -1.95 -13.77 9.94
CA ARG A 42 -0.63 -14.31 10.34
C ARG A 42 -0.27 -15.62 9.63
N ASP A 43 -1.25 -16.48 9.40
CA ASP A 43 -1.05 -17.81 8.83
C ASP A 43 -1.28 -17.84 7.30
N ILE A 44 -1.48 -16.67 6.67
CA ILE A 44 -1.58 -16.53 5.22
C ILE A 44 -0.18 -16.36 4.62
N ASP A 45 0.17 -17.26 3.69
CA ASP A 45 1.38 -17.15 2.87
C ASP A 45 1.27 -15.92 1.96
N PRO A 46 2.13 -14.90 2.11
CA PRO A 46 2.07 -13.71 1.29
C PRO A 46 2.62 -13.91 -0.12
N GLN A 47 3.39 -14.97 -0.40
CA GLN A 47 4.14 -15.09 -1.65
C GLN A 47 3.28 -15.05 -2.92
N PRO A 48 2.13 -15.77 -2.98
CA PRO A 48 1.25 -15.69 -4.15
C PRO A 48 0.68 -14.29 -4.37
N ILE A 49 0.36 -13.57 -3.28
CA ILE A 49 -0.13 -12.19 -3.33
C ILE A 49 0.99 -11.31 -3.88
N PHE A 50 2.18 -11.36 -3.28
CA PHE A 50 3.32 -10.52 -3.65
C PHE A 50 3.78 -10.73 -5.09
N ALA A 51 3.74 -11.97 -5.59
CA ALA A 51 4.06 -12.28 -6.98
C ALA A 51 3.06 -11.70 -7.99
N ALA A 52 1.80 -11.48 -7.59
CA ALA A 52 0.76 -10.92 -8.45
C ALA A 52 0.72 -9.38 -8.42
N LEU A 53 1.21 -8.74 -7.36
CA LEU A 53 1.15 -7.27 -7.22
C LEU A 53 1.78 -6.50 -8.40
N PRO A 54 2.95 -6.87 -8.96
CA PRO A 54 3.52 -6.18 -10.12
C PRO A 54 2.57 -6.07 -11.31
N ALA A 55 1.86 -7.16 -11.64
CA ALA A 55 0.88 -7.16 -12.72
C ALA A 55 -0.33 -6.27 -12.39
N VAL A 56 -0.86 -6.41 -11.17
CA VAL A 56 -2.01 -5.60 -10.69
C VAL A 56 -1.70 -4.10 -10.76
N PHE A 57 -0.53 -3.67 -10.29
CA PHE A 57 -0.16 -2.26 -10.33
C PHE A 57 0.28 -1.77 -11.71
N GLY A 58 0.70 -2.67 -12.60
CA GLY A 58 0.85 -2.37 -14.03
C GLY A 58 -0.48 -2.00 -14.68
N GLU A 59 -1.55 -2.72 -14.37
CA GLU A 59 -2.90 -2.40 -14.87
C GLU A 59 -3.40 -1.05 -14.31
N PHE A 60 -3.19 -0.79 -13.01
CA PHE A 60 -3.54 0.51 -12.43
C PHE A 60 -2.75 1.67 -13.04
N TYR A 61 -1.46 1.45 -13.33
CA TYR A 61 -0.66 2.43 -14.04
C TYR A 61 -1.27 2.79 -15.40
N ASP A 62 -1.64 1.78 -16.19
CA ASP A 62 -2.23 2.00 -17.52
C ASP A 62 -3.59 2.72 -17.44
N LEU A 63 -4.41 2.38 -16.43
CA LEU A 63 -5.69 3.05 -16.16
C LEU A 63 -5.50 4.52 -15.76
N SER A 64 -4.63 4.80 -14.79
CA SER A 64 -4.37 6.18 -14.35
C SER A 64 -3.77 7.01 -15.49
N ALA A 65 -2.84 6.43 -16.26
CA ALA A 65 -2.24 7.07 -17.41
C ALA A 65 -3.28 7.41 -18.50
N ALA A 66 -4.24 6.51 -18.76
CA ALA A 66 -5.31 6.76 -19.71
C ALA A 66 -6.25 7.88 -19.25
N GLU A 67 -6.72 7.82 -18.00
CA GLU A 67 -7.63 8.81 -17.42
C GLU A 67 -6.99 10.20 -17.39
N VAL A 68 -5.75 10.31 -16.93
CA VAL A 68 -5.02 11.57 -16.88
C VAL A 68 -4.79 12.15 -18.29
N ARG A 69 -4.53 11.30 -19.32
CA ARG A 69 -4.41 11.78 -20.71
C ARG A 69 -5.70 12.39 -21.24
N GLU A 70 -6.86 11.80 -20.90
CA GLU A 70 -8.16 12.37 -21.28
C GLU A 70 -8.39 13.74 -20.63
N GLN A 71 -7.88 13.93 -19.42
CA GLN A 71 -7.97 15.17 -18.65
C GLN A 71 -6.92 16.23 -19.01
N LEU A 72 -5.93 15.91 -19.87
CA LEU A 72 -4.89 16.82 -20.36
C LEU A 72 -5.14 17.30 -21.81
N PRO A 73 -6.22 18.04 -22.14
CA PRO A 73 -6.53 18.41 -23.52
C PRO A 73 -5.68 19.59 -24.07
N VAL A 74 -4.59 20.01 -23.42
CA VAL A 74 -3.79 21.17 -23.83
C VAL A 74 -2.37 20.73 -24.24
N PRO A 75 -1.84 21.16 -25.41
CA PRO A 75 -0.53 20.75 -25.91
C PRO A 75 0.66 21.04 -24.97
N ASP A 76 0.47 21.92 -23.98
CA ASP A 76 1.49 22.38 -23.04
C ASP A 76 1.13 22.11 -21.57
N GLY A 77 0.12 21.26 -21.31
CA GLY A 77 -0.29 20.92 -19.95
C GLY A 77 0.77 20.07 -19.24
N GLN A 78 1.51 20.67 -18.30
CA GLN A 78 2.34 19.90 -17.37
C GLN A 78 1.42 19.06 -16.46
N LEU A 79 1.66 17.76 -16.37
CA LEU A 79 0.95 16.93 -15.43
C LEU A 79 1.44 17.21 -14.00
N LEU A 80 0.51 17.64 -13.16
CA LEU A 80 0.78 17.87 -11.75
C LEU A 80 0.51 16.62 -10.90
N TRP A 81 1.29 16.45 -9.83
CA TRP A 81 1.17 15.37 -8.86
C TRP A 81 -0.26 15.23 -8.28
N PRO A 82 -0.98 16.30 -7.88
CA PRO A 82 -2.33 16.16 -7.35
C PRO A 82 -3.32 15.52 -8.32
N ALA A 83 -3.22 15.86 -9.62
CA ALA A 83 -4.11 15.29 -10.65
C ALA A 83 -3.82 13.80 -10.88
N TRP A 84 -2.54 13.41 -10.87
CA TRP A 84 -2.15 12.00 -10.90
C TRP A 84 -2.68 11.25 -9.67
N LEU A 85 -2.44 11.80 -8.48
CA LEU A 85 -2.82 11.15 -7.22
C LEU A 85 -4.33 10.99 -7.10
N GLU A 86 -5.13 11.95 -7.57
CA GLU A 86 -6.59 11.86 -7.59
C GLU A 86 -7.08 10.68 -8.42
N SER A 87 -6.60 10.54 -9.67
CA SER A 87 -6.93 9.38 -10.53
C SER A 87 -6.46 8.07 -9.89
N TRP A 88 -5.24 8.04 -9.36
CA TRP A 88 -4.68 6.87 -8.68
C TRP A 88 -5.53 6.41 -7.49
N VAL A 89 -5.90 7.33 -6.59
CA VAL A 89 -6.72 7.04 -5.40
C VAL A 89 -8.13 6.61 -5.81
N GLY A 90 -8.72 7.23 -6.83
CA GLY A 90 -10.06 6.90 -7.32
C GLY A 90 -10.21 5.43 -7.73
N HIS A 91 -9.13 4.76 -8.13
CA HIS A 91 -9.15 3.33 -8.43
C HIS A 91 -9.38 2.43 -7.20
N PHE A 92 -9.09 2.93 -5.99
CA PHE A 92 -9.23 2.19 -4.72
C PHE A 92 -10.54 2.53 -3.97
N ASP A 93 -11.28 3.55 -4.42
CA ASP A 93 -12.58 3.94 -3.84
C ASP A 93 -13.73 2.99 -4.22
N HIS A 94 -13.48 2.02 -5.11
CA HIS A 94 -14.49 1.12 -5.65
C HIS A 94 -14.54 -0.23 -4.90
N TRP A 95 -15.72 -0.88 -4.94
CA TRP A 95 -15.90 -2.24 -4.38
C TRP A 95 -15.11 -3.33 -5.12
N HIS A 96 -14.56 -3.02 -6.31
CA HIS A 96 -13.71 -3.89 -7.11
C HIS A 96 -12.22 -3.51 -7.02
N ASP A 97 -11.72 -3.21 -5.83
CA ASP A 97 -10.28 -3.09 -5.61
C ASP A 97 -9.61 -4.46 -5.87
N PRO A 98 -8.80 -4.63 -6.94
CA PRO A 98 -8.12 -5.87 -7.28
C PRO A 98 -7.15 -6.32 -6.19
N VAL A 99 -6.58 -5.41 -5.39
CA VAL A 99 -5.69 -5.78 -4.27
C VAL A 99 -6.52 -6.46 -3.19
N ARG A 100 -7.70 -5.94 -2.85
CA ARG A 100 -8.61 -6.61 -1.90
C ARG A 100 -9.06 -7.96 -2.41
N GLN A 101 -9.46 -8.06 -3.67
CA GLN A 101 -9.90 -9.33 -4.26
C GLN A 101 -8.78 -10.36 -4.27
N LEU A 102 -7.56 -9.94 -4.62
CA LEU A 102 -6.38 -10.78 -4.57
C LEU A 102 -6.17 -11.31 -3.15
N VAL A 103 -6.17 -10.44 -2.13
CA VAL A 103 -5.98 -10.89 -0.74
C VAL A 103 -7.12 -11.79 -0.28
N GLU A 104 -8.37 -11.45 -0.61
CA GLU A 104 -9.56 -12.23 -0.26
C GLU A 104 -9.45 -13.69 -0.71
N GLN A 105 -8.97 -13.92 -1.94
CA GLN A 105 -8.79 -15.28 -2.51
C GLN A 105 -7.81 -16.13 -1.69
N HIS A 106 -6.87 -15.50 -0.99
CA HIS A 106 -5.86 -16.19 -0.18
C HIS A 106 -6.26 -16.30 1.30
N CYS A 107 -7.32 -15.62 1.76
CA CYS A 107 -7.82 -15.67 3.12
C CYS A 107 -8.63 -16.95 3.44
N ILE A 108 -7.95 -18.10 3.40
CA ILE A 108 -8.59 -19.42 3.48
C ILE A 108 -8.75 -19.97 4.91
N THR A 109 -7.94 -19.51 5.86
CA THR A 109 -7.97 -19.97 7.26
C THR A 109 -9.18 -19.39 8.01
N PRO A 110 -9.64 -20.00 9.13
CA PRO A 110 -10.79 -19.49 9.89
C PRO A 110 -10.63 -18.02 10.30
N ASP A 111 -9.46 -17.63 10.80
CA ASP A 111 -9.18 -16.26 11.22
C ASP A 111 -9.08 -15.31 10.01
N ALA A 112 -8.44 -15.74 8.92
CA ALA A 112 -8.33 -14.91 7.73
C ALA A 112 -9.68 -14.69 7.02
N ARG A 113 -10.63 -15.64 7.13
CA ARG A 113 -12.00 -15.43 6.62
C ARG A 113 -12.72 -14.29 7.33
N VAL A 114 -12.36 -13.99 8.59
CA VAL A 114 -12.89 -12.83 9.30
C VAL A 114 -12.43 -11.54 8.63
N ILE A 115 -11.14 -11.42 8.29
CA ILE A 115 -10.65 -10.23 7.59
C ILE A 115 -11.23 -10.12 6.18
N ALA A 116 -11.35 -11.24 5.45
CA ALA A 116 -11.98 -11.29 4.12
C ALA A 116 -13.38 -10.66 4.13
N GLY A 117 -14.22 -11.03 5.11
CA GLY A 117 -15.56 -10.46 5.27
C GLY A 117 -15.59 -8.99 5.68
N MET A 118 -14.46 -8.41 6.06
CA MET A 118 -14.32 -7.00 6.43
C MET A 118 -13.67 -6.13 5.35
N LEU A 119 -13.00 -6.72 4.33
CA LEU A 119 -12.22 -5.98 3.34
C LEU A 119 -13.03 -4.89 2.63
N ALA A 120 -14.28 -5.19 2.25
CA ALA A 120 -15.17 -4.22 1.61
C ALA A 120 -15.55 -3.01 2.48
N ARG A 121 -15.29 -3.07 3.80
CA ARG A 121 -15.55 -1.99 4.75
C ARG A 121 -14.31 -1.17 5.08
N LEU A 122 -13.14 -1.65 4.66
CA LEU A 122 -11.90 -0.91 4.85
C LEU A 122 -11.83 0.25 3.85
N ASP A 123 -10.92 1.19 4.06
CA ASP A 123 -10.47 2.13 3.03
C ASP A 123 -9.48 1.44 2.07
N GLY A 124 -9.58 1.76 0.77
CA GLY A 124 -8.88 1.00 -0.29
C GLY A 124 -7.41 1.32 -0.30
N ALA A 125 -7.10 2.60 -0.26
CA ALA A 125 -5.74 3.10 -0.16
C ALA A 125 -5.08 2.65 1.16
N ALA A 126 -5.80 2.72 2.28
CA ALA A 126 -5.31 2.26 3.58
C ALA A 126 -4.99 0.75 3.59
N PHE A 127 -5.88 -0.07 3.04
CA PHE A 127 -5.67 -1.51 2.94
C PHE A 127 -4.52 -1.86 1.98
N CYS A 128 -4.47 -1.20 0.82
CA CYS A 128 -3.39 -1.36 -0.15
C CYS A 128 -2.04 -1.00 0.47
N ASP A 129 -1.96 0.10 1.23
CA ASP A 129 -0.75 0.48 1.96
C ASP A 129 -0.30 -0.58 2.97
N PHE A 130 -1.24 -1.22 3.67
CA PHE A 130 -0.95 -2.33 4.58
C PHE A 130 -0.31 -3.53 3.85
N VAL A 131 -0.84 -3.90 2.68
CA VAL A 131 -0.27 -4.97 1.85
C VAL A 131 1.12 -4.58 1.34
N LEU A 132 1.28 -3.34 0.86
CA LEU A 132 2.54 -2.82 0.34
C LEU A 132 3.63 -2.71 1.42
N GLN A 133 3.26 -2.42 2.68
CA GLN A 133 4.17 -2.43 3.82
C GLN A 133 4.74 -3.84 4.07
N ALA A 134 3.89 -4.87 3.99
CA ALA A 134 4.32 -6.26 4.12
C ALA A 134 5.20 -6.69 2.94
N TYR A 135 4.84 -6.28 1.72
CA TYR A 135 5.63 -6.52 0.50
C TYR A 135 7.03 -5.89 0.59
N GLU A 136 7.10 -4.62 0.97
CA GLU A 136 8.38 -3.92 1.16
C GLU A 136 9.25 -4.62 2.20
N ARG A 137 8.66 -5.02 3.32
CA ARG A 137 9.38 -5.76 4.37
C ARG A 137 9.94 -7.07 3.85
N ALA A 138 9.18 -7.81 3.04
CA ALA A 138 9.65 -9.03 2.41
C ALA A 138 10.81 -8.78 1.43
N GLY A 139 10.75 -7.70 0.65
CA GLY A 139 11.85 -7.29 -0.24
C GLY A 139 13.13 -6.91 0.52
N ILE A 140 13.01 -6.18 1.63
CA ILE A 140 14.14 -5.84 2.52
C ILE A 140 14.73 -7.10 3.13
N LEU A 141 13.89 -7.98 3.68
CA LEU A 141 14.36 -9.25 4.24
C LEU A 141 15.02 -10.12 3.17
N GLY A 142 14.44 -10.26 1.97
CA GLY A 142 15.03 -11.00 0.86
C GLY A 142 16.40 -10.47 0.46
N SER A 143 16.53 -9.14 0.34
CA SER A 143 17.81 -8.46 0.08
C SER A 143 18.86 -8.75 1.15
N LEU A 144 18.49 -8.70 2.43
CA LEU A 144 19.39 -9.01 3.56
C LEU A 144 19.88 -10.47 3.54
N HIS A 145 19.08 -11.40 2.99
CA HIS A 145 19.44 -12.81 2.86
C HIS A 145 20.14 -13.12 1.53
N GLY A 146 20.49 -12.11 0.72
CA GLY A 146 21.21 -12.28 -0.55
C GLY A 146 20.39 -12.91 -1.67
N ALA A 147 19.05 -12.87 -1.58
CA ALA A 147 18.20 -13.27 -2.69
C ALA A 147 18.34 -12.26 -3.83
N PRO A 148 18.42 -12.70 -5.10
CA PRO A 148 18.40 -11.78 -6.23
C PRO A 148 17.07 -11.02 -6.21
N THR A 149 17.13 -9.70 -6.07
CA THR A 149 16.04 -8.79 -6.38
C THR A 149 15.76 -8.91 -7.88
N GLY A 150 14.66 -9.55 -8.25
CA GLY A 150 14.25 -9.64 -9.66
C GLY A 150 13.92 -8.25 -10.23
N ASP A 151 14.06 -8.11 -11.54
CA ASP A 151 13.77 -6.86 -12.27
C ASP A 151 12.28 -6.45 -12.20
N ASP A 152 11.39 -7.35 -11.76
CA ASP A 152 9.93 -7.15 -11.66
C ASP A 152 9.46 -6.59 -10.30
N LEU A 153 10.37 -6.16 -9.43
CA LEU A 153 9.96 -5.60 -8.14
C LEU A 153 9.28 -4.23 -8.33
N LEU A 154 8.15 -4.04 -7.65
CA LEU A 154 7.48 -2.74 -7.59
C LEU A 154 8.46 -1.62 -7.17
N PRO A 155 8.40 -0.43 -7.79
CA PRO A 155 9.30 0.69 -7.52
C PRO A 155 8.96 1.41 -6.21
N ILE A 156 8.97 0.68 -5.10
CA ILE A 156 8.64 1.18 -3.75
C ILE A 156 9.91 1.70 -3.05
N VAL A 157 11.08 1.60 -3.68
CA VAL A 157 12.39 1.81 -3.03
C VAL A 157 12.74 3.30 -2.81
N GLN A 158 12.60 3.69 -1.53
CA GLN A 158 13.36 4.66 -0.70
C GLN A 158 13.80 6.06 -1.19
N THR A 159 13.32 6.62 -2.30
CA THR A 159 13.63 8.04 -2.59
C THR A 159 12.92 9.01 -1.63
N ILE A 160 11.83 8.58 -0.97
CA ILE A 160 11.01 9.43 -0.07
C ILE A 160 10.78 8.72 1.27
N ALA A 161 11.76 8.76 2.18
CA ALA A 161 11.81 7.92 3.39
C ALA A 161 10.59 8.02 4.35
N ASN A 162 9.80 9.10 4.26
CA ASN A 162 8.71 9.38 5.20
C ASN A 162 7.31 9.06 4.67
N ALA A 163 7.13 8.87 3.37
CA ALA A 163 5.81 8.64 2.77
C ALA A 163 5.31 7.21 2.95
N ALA A 164 3.99 7.02 2.82
CA ALA A 164 3.38 5.70 2.86
C ALA A 164 3.84 4.86 1.63
N PRO A 165 4.09 3.54 1.77
CA PRO A 165 4.34 2.67 0.62
C PRO A 165 3.40 2.89 -0.58
N PHE A 166 2.10 3.11 -0.34
CA PHE A 166 1.11 3.42 -1.36
C PHE A 166 1.45 4.68 -2.16
N GLU A 167 1.76 5.78 -1.48
CA GLU A 167 2.13 7.06 -2.10
C GLU A 167 3.46 6.96 -2.85
N ARG A 168 4.44 6.25 -2.27
CA ARG A 168 5.75 6.06 -2.90
C ARG A 168 5.65 5.27 -4.19
N LEU A 169 4.83 4.23 -4.22
CA LEU A 169 4.54 3.49 -5.44
C LEU A 169 3.90 4.38 -6.49
N SER A 170 2.83 5.09 -6.12
CA SER A 170 2.11 6.01 -7.01
C SER A 170 3.05 7.07 -7.58
N TYR A 171 3.94 7.62 -6.77
CA TYR A 171 4.89 8.62 -7.21
C TYR A 171 5.99 8.07 -8.13
N GLY A 172 6.49 6.87 -7.88
CA GLY A 172 7.41 6.21 -8.82
C GLY A 172 6.76 6.00 -10.20
N LEU A 173 5.47 5.66 -10.21
CA LEU A 173 4.67 5.53 -11.43
C LEU A 173 4.40 6.89 -12.10
N TYR A 174 4.11 7.94 -11.34
CA TYR A 174 4.00 9.32 -11.82
C TYR A 174 5.30 9.78 -12.50
N GLN A 175 6.45 9.56 -11.86
CA GLN A 175 7.76 9.90 -12.41
C GLN A 175 8.01 9.19 -13.74
N ARG A 176 7.69 7.90 -13.81
CA ARG A 176 7.74 7.13 -15.06
C ARG A 176 6.86 7.77 -16.13
N PHE A 177 5.60 8.08 -15.80
CA PHE A 177 4.66 8.65 -16.77
C PHE A 177 5.09 10.04 -17.27
N CYS A 178 5.55 10.94 -16.38
CA CYS A 178 6.14 12.22 -16.77
C CYS A 178 7.32 12.01 -17.73
N SER A 179 8.21 11.05 -17.44
CA SER A 179 9.32 10.73 -18.33
C SER A 179 8.86 10.24 -19.70
N GLU A 180 7.80 9.44 -19.78
CA GLU A 180 7.22 8.98 -21.07
C GLU A 180 6.63 10.14 -21.88
N LEU A 181 6.15 11.19 -21.20
CA LEU A 181 5.69 12.44 -21.81
C LEU A 181 6.82 13.44 -22.12
N ASN A 182 8.08 13.10 -21.83
CA ASN A 182 9.22 14.04 -21.87
C ASN A 182 9.04 15.27 -20.98
N GLN A 183 8.37 15.11 -19.84
CA GLN A 183 8.15 16.12 -18.81
C GLN A 183 9.01 15.81 -17.58
N GLU A 184 9.38 16.85 -16.83
CA GLU A 184 9.98 16.71 -15.52
C GLU A 184 8.88 16.57 -14.47
N ALA A 185 8.96 15.50 -13.67
CA ALA A 185 8.05 15.29 -12.55
C ALA A 185 8.31 16.34 -11.45
N GLU A 186 7.23 16.83 -10.81
CA GLU A 186 7.37 17.69 -9.64
C GLU A 186 8.19 16.99 -8.56
N PRO A 187 9.09 17.69 -7.83
CA PRO A 187 9.83 17.07 -6.73
C PRO A 187 8.88 16.62 -5.61
N PRO A 188 9.23 15.57 -4.87
CA PRO A 188 8.34 15.03 -3.86
C PRO A 188 8.19 16.01 -2.70
N LEU A 189 6.94 16.23 -2.29
CA LEU A 189 6.63 17.03 -1.11
C LEU A 189 6.99 16.25 0.18
N THR A 190 7.31 16.97 1.27
CA THR A 190 7.54 16.37 2.59
C THR A 190 6.33 15.56 3.07
N GLN A 191 5.13 16.03 2.74
CA GLN A 191 3.86 15.31 2.90
C GLN A 191 3.26 15.15 1.50
N MET A 192 3.14 13.90 1.04
CA MET A 192 2.71 13.59 -0.33
C MET A 192 1.20 13.76 -0.53
N SER A 193 0.41 13.57 0.53
CA SER A 193 -1.04 13.75 0.53
C SER A 193 -1.61 14.01 1.93
N GLY A 194 -2.92 14.27 1.99
CA GLY A 194 -3.70 14.31 3.23
C GLY A 194 -4.31 12.96 3.64
N LEU A 195 -3.94 11.85 3.01
CA LEU A 195 -4.51 10.53 3.27
C LEU A 195 -4.12 10.02 4.66
N ASP A 196 -5.11 9.51 5.40
CA ASP A 196 -4.92 8.86 6.69
C ASP A 196 -4.94 7.34 6.53
N PHE A 197 -3.74 6.75 6.41
CA PHE A 197 -3.57 5.29 6.27
C PHE A 197 -3.76 4.52 7.58
N ASP A 198 -3.89 5.22 8.71
CA ASP A 198 -4.17 4.64 10.03
C ASP A 198 -5.67 4.57 10.31
N TRP A 199 -6.47 5.29 9.52
CA TRP A 199 -7.92 5.22 9.57
C TRP A 199 -8.45 4.06 8.71
N ALA A 200 -9.29 3.20 9.31
CA ALA A 200 -9.77 1.98 8.67
C ALA A 200 -10.98 2.20 7.74
N GLY A 201 -11.74 3.28 7.92
CA GLY A 201 -12.98 3.53 7.14
C GLY A 201 -12.75 4.57 6.04
N ASN A 202 -13.72 4.80 5.15
CA ASN A 202 -13.58 5.86 4.14
C ASN A 202 -13.63 7.25 4.82
N PRO A 203 -12.55 8.04 4.82
CA PRO A 203 -12.58 9.40 5.33
C PRO A 203 -12.88 10.32 4.16
N ASN A 204 -14.15 10.47 3.73
CA ASN A 204 -14.62 11.38 2.65
C ASN A 204 -13.52 12.33 2.14
N ILE A 205 -12.69 11.88 1.19
CA ILE A 205 -11.51 12.65 0.76
C ILE A 205 -11.97 13.84 -0.12
N PHE A 206 -13.21 13.79 -0.61
CA PHE A 206 -13.87 14.82 -1.38
C PHE A 206 -15.28 15.11 -0.83
N GLY A 207 -15.40 16.06 0.12
CA GLY A 207 -16.64 16.83 0.30
C GLY A 207 -17.30 16.75 1.68
N GLY A 208 -17.42 17.93 2.28
CA GLY A 208 -18.34 18.23 3.37
C GLY A 208 -17.94 19.49 4.12
N ASP A 209 -18.28 20.66 3.58
CA ASP A 209 -18.33 21.91 4.36
C ASP A 209 -19.00 21.62 5.70
N VAL A 210 -18.28 21.88 6.79
CA VAL A 210 -18.88 21.94 8.13
C VAL A 210 -19.47 23.35 8.25
N THR A 211 -20.76 23.47 7.93
CA THR A 211 -21.59 24.57 8.42
C THR A 211 -21.71 24.52 9.94
#